data_AF-A0A812UH58-F1
#
_entry.id   AF-A0A812UH58-F1
#
_cell.length_a   1.000
_cell.length_b   1.000
_cell.length_c   1.000
_cell.angle_alpha   90.00
_cell.angle_beta   90.00
_cell.angle_gamma   90.00
#
_symmetry.space_group_name_H-M   'P 1'
#
loop_
_entity.id
_entity.type
_entity.pdbx_description
1 polymer ?
#
loop_
_entity_poly.entity_id
_entity_poly.type
_entity_poly.pdbx_seq_one_letter_code
_entity_poly.pdbx_strand_id
1 'polypeptide(L)'
;ATYDLRVKEDLAKFLQDANIRLVRAECSIPLAACDELWMAPLEVLGSKAWHPQVQLRGVDMELTCEVKGEETSALVTHMEISEWAAGRKDALICSVSHAWETREHPDPCRFQLRQLVNCVSLYDAAYHDDIWVFYDYVSLFQFERQREEEERSFRLAMQNMQVLYAHQDSFTFRIESLTPDAVWQAALEDSSFKVPVFHQASGAVQQLPLKELVENRVPYGDRGWCRGEVQWSCARSSTAQHQRIDAGDQLGLAELKGKVPMSPAAFEQLMADARFTHRSDKEAVSQLQAKIFHDKVSVCEEAVLENLCAEEVRHLTKSLKFYKRLRALKLNCVFIGKEEAKALGEAAACCIELQVNLKVFCSRAEQ
;
A
#
# COMPACT_ATOMS: atom_id res chain seq x y z
N ALA A 1 3.13 2.88 20.88
CA ALA A 1 2.14 1.84 21.22
C ALA A 1 2.52 0.57 20.49
N THR A 2 2.15 -0.61 20.98
CA THR A 2 2.32 -1.87 20.27
C THR A 2 0.93 -2.33 19.83
N TYR A 3 0.75 -2.57 18.54
CA TYR A 3 -0.51 -3.05 17.95
C TYR A 3 -0.31 -4.51 17.52
N ASP A 4 -1.18 -5.43 17.95
CA ASP A 4 -1.17 -6.81 17.47
C ASP A 4 -1.63 -6.83 16.00
N LEU A 5 -0.84 -7.46 15.14
CA LEU A 5 -1.09 -7.52 13.69
C LEU A 5 -2.18 -8.53 13.30
N ARG A 6 -2.87 -9.10 14.30
CA ARG A 6 -3.87 -10.16 14.17
C ARG A 6 -5.21 -9.86 14.83
N VAL A 7 -5.35 -8.68 15.43
CA VAL A 7 -6.56 -8.31 16.18
C VAL A 7 -7.14 -7.07 15.50
N LYS A 8 -8.34 -7.20 14.91
CA LYS A 8 -8.98 -6.11 14.15
C LYS A 8 -9.08 -4.83 14.96
N GLU A 9 -9.37 -4.95 16.25
CA GLU A 9 -9.46 -3.84 17.19
C GLU A 9 -8.13 -3.07 17.32
N ASP A 10 -6.99 -3.74 17.17
CA ASP A 10 -5.68 -3.09 17.22
C ASP A 10 -5.35 -2.36 15.93
N LEU A 11 -5.80 -2.84 14.76
CA LEU A 11 -5.74 -2.05 13.52
C LEU A 11 -6.63 -0.82 13.62
N ALA A 12 -7.86 -0.99 14.07
CA ALA A 12 -8.78 0.13 14.28
C ALA A 12 -8.23 1.15 15.28
N LYS A 13 -7.66 0.66 16.39
CA LYS A 13 -7.01 1.50 17.38
C LYS A 13 -5.83 2.27 16.79
N PHE A 14 -5.00 1.64 15.95
CA PHE A 14 -3.91 2.35 15.27
C PHE A 14 -4.43 3.47 14.38
N LEU A 15 -5.42 3.18 13.53
CA LEU A 15 -6.05 4.18 12.67
C LEU A 15 -6.60 5.37 13.48
N GLN A 16 -7.20 5.09 14.64
CA GLN A 16 -7.75 6.11 15.54
C GLN A 16 -6.66 6.92 16.25
N ASP A 17 -5.70 6.25 16.89
CA ASP A 17 -4.63 6.88 17.66
C ASP A 17 -3.77 7.78 16.78
N ALA A 18 -3.53 7.38 15.53
CA ALA A 18 -2.76 8.14 14.54
C ALA A 18 -3.63 9.04 13.63
N ASN A 19 -4.93 9.15 13.91
CA ASN A 19 -5.91 9.93 13.16
C ASN A 19 -5.87 9.73 11.63
N ILE A 20 -5.72 8.47 11.21
CA ILE A 20 -5.67 8.07 9.81
C ILE A 20 -7.09 7.98 9.27
N ARG A 21 -7.37 8.63 8.14
CA ARG A 21 -8.67 8.57 7.47
C ARG A 21 -8.59 7.71 6.22
N LEU A 22 -9.40 6.66 6.14
CA LEU A 22 -9.52 5.86 4.93
C LEU A 22 -10.48 6.54 3.96
N VAL A 23 -10.31 6.30 2.66
CA VAL A 23 -11.16 6.82 1.59
C VAL A 23 -12.09 5.71 1.10
N ARG A 24 -13.37 6.02 0.85
CA ARG A 24 -14.30 5.04 0.28
C ARG A 24 -14.01 4.83 -1.20
N ALA A 25 -13.88 3.56 -1.59
CA ALA A 25 -13.74 3.20 -2.99
C ALA A 25 -15.05 3.42 -3.76
N GLU A 26 -16.24 3.32 -3.16
CA GLU A 26 -17.49 3.60 -3.88
C GLU A 26 -17.57 5.06 -4.34
N CYS A 27 -17.06 6.00 -3.54
CA CYS A 27 -16.87 7.38 -4.01
C CYS A 27 -15.89 7.44 -5.19
N SER A 28 -15.02 6.42 -5.34
CA SER A 28 -14.00 6.28 -6.39
C SER A 28 -14.51 5.76 -7.73
N ILE A 29 -15.73 5.23 -7.79
CA ILE A 29 -16.28 4.63 -9.01
C ILE A 29 -16.92 5.70 -9.93
N PRO A 30 -17.56 6.77 -9.40
CA PRO A 30 -17.83 7.99 -10.18
C PRO A 30 -16.58 8.85 -10.45
N LEU A 31 -15.42 8.56 -9.83
CA LEU A 31 -14.23 9.44 -9.81
C LEU A 31 -13.36 9.45 -11.08
N ALA A 32 -13.83 8.87 -12.20
CA ALA A 32 -13.38 9.37 -13.49
C ALA A 32 -13.86 10.82 -13.74
N ALA A 33 -14.82 11.33 -12.95
CA ALA A 33 -15.45 12.65 -13.10
C ALA A 33 -15.26 13.64 -11.93
N CYS A 34 -14.84 13.22 -10.72
CA CYS A 34 -14.72 14.11 -9.55
C CYS A 34 -13.26 14.47 -9.23
N ASP A 35 -12.76 15.52 -9.89
CA ASP A 35 -11.40 16.03 -9.78
C ASP A 35 -10.94 16.49 -8.38
N GLU A 36 -11.74 16.40 -7.32
CA GLU A 36 -11.50 17.14 -6.06
C GLU A 36 -10.99 16.30 -4.88
N LEU A 37 -11.42 15.04 -4.73
CA LEU A 37 -11.15 14.24 -3.53
C LEU A 37 -9.69 13.79 -3.39
N TRP A 38 -9.05 13.37 -4.49
CA TRP A 38 -7.68 12.82 -4.49
C TRP A 38 -6.60 13.88 -4.67
N MET A 39 -7.02 15.11 -4.91
CA MET A 39 -6.15 16.23 -5.25
C MET A 39 -5.81 17.10 -4.05
N ALA A 40 -6.46 16.89 -2.91
CA ALA A 40 -6.29 17.70 -1.70
C ALA A 40 -5.80 16.84 -0.53
N PRO A 41 -4.71 17.26 0.15
CA PRO A 41 -4.22 16.61 1.36
C PRO A 41 -5.23 16.63 2.50
N LEU A 42 -5.05 15.75 3.51
CA LEU A 42 -5.98 15.62 4.64
C LEU A 42 -6.23 16.94 5.39
N GLU A 43 -5.20 17.75 5.58
CA GLU A 43 -5.25 19.08 6.23
C GLU A 43 -6.22 20.02 5.51
N VAL A 44 -6.28 19.90 4.19
CA VAL A 44 -7.09 20.75 3.32
C VAL A 44 -8.54 20.29 3.35
N LEU A 45 -8.78 18.98 3.41
CA LEU A 45 -10.12 18.42 3.59
C LEU A 45 -10.68 18.73 4.98
N GLY A 46 -9.83 18.86 6.01
CA GLY A 46 -10.23 19.14 7.39
C GLY A 46 -10.28 20.62 7.79
N SER A 47 -9.82 21.55 6.96
CA SER A 47 -9.76 22.98 7.29
C SER A 47 -10.97 23.77 6.75
N LYS A 48 -11.54 24.64 7.60
CA LYS A 48 -12.70 25.50 7.28
C LYS A 48 -12.43 26.59 6.22
N ALA A 49 -11.23 26.62 5.64
CA ALA A 49 -10.76 27.70 4.79
C ALA A 49 -10.45 27.19 3.37
N TRP A 50 -11.48 26.66 2.71
CA TRP A 50 -11.42 26.40 1.28
C TRP A 50 -12.08 27.57 0.54
N HIS A 51 -11.27 28.37 -0.14
CA HIS A 51 -11.78 29.32 -1.13
C HIS A 51 -10.83 29.41 -2.32
N PRO A 52 -11.35 29.06 -3.50
CA PRO A 52 -11.04 29.83 -4.69
C PRO A 52 -12.33 30.00 -5.50
N GLN A 53 -13.13 31.05 -5.22
CA GLN A 53 -14.29 31.44 -6.06
C GLN A 53 -15.25 30.31 -6.51
N VAL A 54 -15.60 29.38 -5.62
CA VAL A 54 -16.79 28.54 -5.80
C VAL A 54 -17.87 29.08 -4.87
N GLN A 55 -18.99 29.55 -5.44
CA GLN A 55 -20.21 29.86 -4.68
C GLN A 55 -20.83 28.55 -4.16
N LEU A 56 -20.27 28.01 -3.08
CA LEU A 56 -20.86 26.93 -2.30
C LEU A 56 -21.45 27.55 -1.03
N ARG A 57 -22.77 27.44 -0.88
CA ARG A 57 -23.49 27.93 0.31
C ARG A 57 -22.99 27.16 1.52
N GLY A 58 -22.46 27.91 2.48
CA GLY A 58 -21.84 27.35 3.68
C GLY A 58 -22.79 26.52 4.52
N VAL A 59 -22.44 25.26 4.68
CA VAL A 59 -22.50 24.42 5.89
C VAL A 59 -21.34 23.41 5.70
N ASP A 60 -20.60 23.10 6.76
CA ASP A 60 -19.57 22.05 6.88
C ASP A 60 -19.03 21.42 5.58
N MET A 61 -17.77 21.66 5.25
CA MET A 61 -17.12 21.06 4.08
C MET A 61 -16.76 19.58 4.33
N GLU A 62 -17.77 18.76 4.64
CA GLU A 62 -17.69 17.32 4.44
C GLU A 62 -17.73 17.11 2.93
N LEU A 63 -16.65 16.59 2.31
CA LEU A 63 -16.73 16.15 0.92
C LEU A 63 -17.72 15.01 0.87
N THR A 64 -18.93 15.31 0.44
CA THR A 64 -19.99 14.34 0.28
C THR A 64 -19.94 13.76 -1.14
N CYS A 65 -20.21 12.47 -1.24
CA CYS A 65 -20.35 11.74 -2.48
C CYS A 65 -21.69 11.01 -2.43
N GLU A 66 -22.37 10.85 -3.56
CA GLU A 66 -23.62 10.09 -3.61
C GLU A 66 -23.29 8.61 -3.76
N VAL A 67 -23.50 7.83 -2.69
CA VAL A 67 -23.35 6.36 -2.71
C VAL A 67 -24.74 5.76 -2.63
N LYS A 68 -25.12 4.97 -3.65
CA LYS A 68 -26.42 4.26 -3.71
C LYS A 68 -27.64 5.18 -3.49
N GLY A 69 -27.54 6.46 -3.87
CA GLY A 69 -28.62 7.45 -3.74
C GLY A 69 -28.64 8.23 -2.42
N GLU A 70 -27.63 8.04 -1.55
CA GLU A 70 -27.49 8.75 -0.28
C GLU A 70 -26.19 9.57 -0.27
N GLU A 71 -26.29 10.80 0.24
CA GLU A 71 -25.15 11.70 0.42
C GLU A 71 -24.29 11.22 1.61
N THR A 72 -23.05 10.82 1.35
CA THR A 72 -22.14 10.23 2.35
C THR A 72 -20.76 10.86 2.27
N SER A 73 -20.09 11.04 3.41
CA SER A 73 -18.70 11.52 3.42
C SER A 73 -17.76 10.56 2.68
N ALA A 74 -16.88 11.14 1.86
CA ALA A 74 -15.87 10.39 1.13
C ALA A 74 -14.79 9.76 2.02
N LEU A 75 -14.63 10.28 3.24
CA LEU A 75 -13.74 9.73 4.25
C LEU A 75 -14.52 8.82 5.21
N VAL A 76 -13.88 7.73 5.62
CA VAL A 76 -14.40 6.81 6.61
C VAL A 76 -14.18 7.38 8.01
N THR A 77 -15.23 7.37 8.82
CA THR A 77 -15.19 7.89 10.19
C THR A 77 -14.56 6.88 11.16
N HIS A 78 -13.99 7.36 12.28
CA HIS A 78 -13.46 6.47 13.33
C HIS A 78 -14.54 5.63 13.99
N MET A 79 -15.79 6.09 13.96
CA MET A 79 -16.94 5.33 14.45
C MET A 79 -17.16 4.09 13.57
N GLU A 80 -17.16 4.25 12.25
CA GLU A 80 -17.28 3.13 11.30
C GLU A 80 -16.10 2.17 11.41
N ILE A 81 -14.88 2.67 11.58
CA ILE A 81 -13.71 1.82 11.85
C ILE A 81 -13.92 0.97 13.12
N SER A 82 -14.53 1.54 14.16
CA SER A 82 -14.86 0.82 15.39
C SER A 82 -15.97 -0.23 15.20
N GLU A 83 -16.96 0.07 14.35
CA GLU A 83 -18.02 -0.87 13.98
C GLU A 83 -17.48 -2.03 13.14
N TRP A 84 -16.60 -1.73 12.19
CA TRP A 84 -15.88 -2.72 11.39
C TRP A 84 -15.04 -3.64 12.28
N ALA A 85 -14.28 -3.08 13.21
CA ALA A 85 -13.46 -3.87 14.13
C ALA A 85 -14.31 -4.82 14.98
N ALA A 86 -15.48 -4.36 15.41
CA ALA A 86 -16.41 -5.15 16.19
C ALA A 86 -17.29 -6.11 15.36
N GLY A 87 -17.04 -6.23 14.05
CA GLY A 87 -17.78 -7.12 13.15
C GLY A 87 -19.23 -6.69 12.88
N ARG A 88 -19.55 -5.40 13.09
CA ARG A 88 -20.88 -4.83 12.79
C ARG A 88 -20.97 -4.23 11.39
N LYS A 89 -19.83 -4.05 10.72
CA LYS A 89 -19.72 -3.55 9.34
C LYS A 89 -18.67 -4.35 8.60
N ASP A 90 -18.98 -4.76 7.38
CA ASP A 90 -18.04 -5.46 6.50
C ASP A 90 -17.39 -4.46 5.56
N ALA A 91 -16.05 -4.49 5.52
CA ALA A 91 -15.26 -3.70 4.60
C ALA A 91 -13.87 -4.31 4.40
N LEU A 92 -13.32 -4.16 3.20
CA LEU A 92 -11.94 -4.47 2.86
C LEU A 92 -11.06 -3.24 3.08
N ILE A 93 -10.09 -3.32 3.99
CA ILE A 93 -9.09 -2.26 4.17
C ILE A 93 -7.91 -2.51 3.23
N CYS A 94 -7.67 -1.57 2.32
CA CYS A 94 -6.65 -1.67 1.28
C CYS A 94 -5.62 -0.55 1.40
N SER A 95 -4.37 -0.87 1.70
CA SER A 95 -3.26 0.08 1.66
C SER A 95 -2.64 0.15 0.27
N VAL A 96 -2.37 1.36 -0.21
CA VAL A 96 -1.75 1.59 -1.51
C VAL A 96 -0.26 1.86 -1.33
N SER A 97 0.57 1.02 -1.93
CA SER A 97 2.01 1.25 -2.05
C SER A 97 2.31 1.74 -3.46
N HIS A 98 2.81 2.97 -3.55
CA HIS A 98 2.96 3.71 -4.81
C HIS A 98 4.16 4.65 -4.78
N ALA A 99 4.53 5.21 -5.92
CA ALA A 99 5.67 6.11 -6.04
C ALA A 99 5.21 7.57 -6.05
N TRP A 100 5.80 8.41 -5.21
CA TRP A 100 5.64 9.85 -5.34
C TRP A 100 6.43 10.39 -6.55
N GLU A 101 5.73 10.81 -7.60
CA GLU A 101 6.31 11.27 -8.87
C GLU A 101 6.78 12.73 -8.83
N THR A 102 6.35 13.51 -7.85
CA THR A 102 6.98 14.77 -7.44
C THR A 102 7.14 14.82 -5.93
N ARG A 103 7.92 15.80 -5.43
CA ARG A 103 8.04 16.03 -3.98
C ARG A 103 6.72 16.56 -3.39
N GLU A 104 5.96 17.31 -4.16
CA GLU A 104 4.76 18.02 -3.73
C GLU A 104 3.47 17.21 -3.91
N HIS A 105 3.43 16.25 -4.83
CA HIS A 105 2.23 15.47 -5.14
C HIS A 105 2.61 14.06 -5.60
N PRO A 106 1.95 13.01 -5.10
CA PRO A 106 2.34 11.63 -5.43
C PRO A 106 2.10 11.27 -6.88
N ASP A 107 0.98 11.72 -7.45
CA ASP A 107 0.52 11.33 -8.79
C ASP A 107 -0.03 12.54 -9.57
N PRO A 108 0.82 13.49 -10.00
CA PRO A 108 0.38 14.74 -10.60
C PRO A 108 -0.41 14.53 -11.90
N CYS A 109 -0.13 13.44 -12.62
CA CYS A 109 -0.78 13.10 -13.89
C CYS A 109 -1.98 12.13 -13.70
N ARG A 110 -2.30 11.77 -12.45
CA ARG A 110 -3.40 10.87 -12.08
C ARG A 110 -3.29 9.47 -12.69
N PHE A 111 -2.11 9.06 -13.11
CA PHE A 111 -1.91 7.78 -13.78
C PHE A 111 -2.07 6.62 -12.79
N GLN A 112 -1.45 6.74 -11.62
CA GLN A 112 -1.50 5.73 -10.57
C GLN A 112 -2.92 5.63 -9.98
N LEU A 113 -3.60 6.76 -9.76
CA LEU A 113 -4.99 6.82 -9.35
C LEU A 113 -5.91 6.06 -10.32
N ARG A 114 -5.71 6.20 -11.63
CA ARG A 114 -6.48 5.42 -12.63
C ARG A 114 -6.27 3.92 -12.47
N GLN A 115 -5.05 3.46 -12.20
CA GLN A 115 -4.78 2.03 -11.94
C GLN A 115 -5.55 1.55 -10.71
N LEU A 116 -5.52 2.35 -9.63
CA LEU A 116 -6.24 2.07 -8.40
C LEU A 116 -7.75 1.98 -8.63
N VAL A 117 -8.34 2.99 -9.27
CA VAL A 117 -9.78 3.06 -9.58
C VAL A 117 -10.23 1.86 -10.42
N ASN A 118 -9.47 1.51 -11.46
CA ASN A 118 -9.77 0.34 -12.28
C ASN A 118 -9.77 -0.94 -11.44
N CYS A 119 -8.80 -1.09 -10.53
CA CYS A 119 -8.72 -2.25 -9.66
C CYS A 119 -9.89 -2.33 -8.67
N VAL A 120 -10.16 -1.26 -7.92
CA VAL A 120 -11.24 -1.26 -6.92
C VAL A 120 -12.63 -1.42 -7.56
N SER A 121 -12.83 -0.91 -8.78
CA SER A 121 -14.08 -1.10 -9.52
C SER A 121 -14.34 -2.58 -9.85
N LEU A 122 -13.28 -3.35 -10.13
CA LEU A 122 -13.39 -4.80 -10.33
C LEU A 122 -13.70 -5.54 -9.03
N TYR A 123 -13.12 -5.10 -7.91
CA TYR A 123 -13.42 -5.67 -6.60
C TYR A 123 -14.86 -5.40 -6.16
N ASP A 124 -15.33 -4.16 -6.30
CA ASP A 124 -16.71 -3.77 -6.01
C ASP A 124 -17.70 -4.62 -6.82
N ALA A 125 -17.43 -4.79 -8.12
CA ALA A 125 -18.23 -5.63 -9.01
C ALA A 125 -18.19 -7.13 -8.65
N ALA A 126 -17.08 -7.63 -8.07
CA ALA A 126 -16.89 -9.05 -7.79
C ALA A 126 -17.36 -9.49 -6.40
N TYR A 127 -17.17 -8.64 -5.37
CA TYR A 127 -17.36 -9.01 -3.98
C TYR A 127 -18.53 -8.28 -3.30
N HIS A 128 -18.98 -7.14 -3.83
CA HIS A 128 -20.04 -6.31 -3.24
C HIS A 128 -19.79 -5.83 -1.79
N ASP A 129 -18.53 -5.91 -1.32
CA ASP A 129 -18.10 -5.39 -0.02
C ASP A 129 -17.64 -3.93 -0.15
N ASP A 130 -17.86 -3.13 0.89
CA ASP A 130 -17.29 -1.78 0.96
C ASP A 130 -15.75 -1.87 0.91
N ILE A 131 -15.09 -1.00 0.15
CA ILE A 131 -13.61 -0.98 0.09
C ILE A 131 -13.11 0.35 0.64
N TRP A 132 -12.28 0.27 1.67
CA TRP A 132 -11.72 1.42 2.36
C TRP A 132 -10.22 1.51 2.10
N VAL A 133 -9.82 2.56 1.40
CA VAL A 133 -8.49 2.72 0.88
C VAL A 133 -7.66 3.63 1.78
N PHE A 134 -6.53 3.13 2.24
CA PHE A 134 -5.46 3.97 2.76
C PHE A 134 -4.58 4.43 1.59
N TYR A 135 -4.59 5.73 1.32
CA TYR A 135 -3.72 6.39 0.36
C TYR A 135 -3.02 7.52 1.08
N ASP A 136 -1.72 7.36 1.29
CA ASP A 136 -0.92 8.18 2.20
C ASP A 136 -1.19 9.69 2.09
N TYR A 137 -1.32 10.21 0.86
CA TYR A 137 -1.53 11.62 0.56
C TYR A 137 -2.78 12.25 1.20
N VAL A 138 -3.87 11.50 1.18
CA VAL A 138 -5.19 11.94 1.66
C VAL A 138 -5.53 11.35 3.02
N SER A 139 -4.84 10.27 3.41
CA SER A 139 -5.09 9.55 4.67
C SER A 139 -4.25 10.06 5.84
N LEU A 140 -3.18 10.81 5.59
CA LEU A 140 -2.25 11.35 6.58
C LEU A 140 -2.06 12.85 6.43
N PHE A 141 -1.54 13.46 7.49
CA PHE A 141 -1.09 14.84 7.47
C PHE A 141 0.29 14.98 6.77
N GLN A 142 0.31 15.12 5.45
CA GLN A 142 1.54 15.14 4.66
C GLN A 142 2.31 16.47 4.70
N PHE A 143 1.64 17.59 4.95
CA PHE A 143 2.21 18.93 4.70
C PHE A 143 2.57 19.65 6.01
N GLU A 144 2.36 20.97 6.04
CA GLU A 144 2.66 21.79 7.20
C GLU A 144 1.67 21.45 8.31
N ARG A 145 2.15 20.64 9.26
CA ARG A 145 1.44 20.26 10.48
C ARG A 145 1.55 21.40 11.48
N GLN A 146 0.66 22.38 11.31
CA GLN A 146 0.64 23.61 12.11
C GLN A 146 0.24 23.33 13.56
N ARG A 147 -0.55 22.28 13.79
CA ARG A 147 -0.99 21.90 15.12
C ARG A 147 -0.15 20.74 15.66
N GLU A 148 0.16 20.79 16.95
CA GLU A 148 0.89 19.71 17.63
C GLU A 148 0.17 18.35 17.51
N GLU A 149 -1.16 18.35 17.43
CA GLU A 149 -1.97 17.15 17.26
C GLU A 149 -1.75 16.47 15.89
N GLU A 150 -1.59 17.26 14.82
CA GLU A 150 -1.33 16.78 13.47
C GLU A 150 0.07 16.17 13.39
N GLU A 151 1.06 16.88 13.94
CA GLU A 151 2.45 16.42 14.02
C GLU A 151 2.58 15.15 14.86
N ARG A 152 1.89 15.08 16.00
CA ARG A 152 1.85 13.87 16.85
C ARG A 152 1.23 12.69 16.09
N SER A 153 0.12 12.93 15.40
CA SER A 153 -0.60 11.92 14.62
C SER A 153 0.29 11.38 13.49
N PHE A 154 0.92 12.27 12.72
CA PHE A 154 1.84 11.92 11.65
C PHE A 154 3.04 11.13 12.16
N ARG A 155 3.72 11.58 13.23
CA ARG A 155 4.84 10.82 13.81
C ARG A 155 4.41 9.44 14.27
N LEU A 156 3.24 9.33 14.91
CA LEU A 156 2.74 8.03 15.37
C LEU A 156 2.45 7.10 14.19
N ALA A 157 1.89 7.63 13.10
CA ALA A 157 1.70 6.90 11.85
C ALA A 157 3.04 6.43 11.28
N MET A 158 4.03 7.32 11.13
CA MET A 158 5.35 6.97 10.58
C MET A 158 6.10 5.93 11.43
N GLN A 159 5.98 6.00 12.75
CA GLN A 159 6.58 5.02 13.67
C GLN A 159 5.91 3.64 13.63
N ASN A 160 4.70 3.55 13.08
CA ASN A 160 3.89 2.33 13.07
C ASN A 160 3.30 2.02 11.68
N MET A 161 3.86 2.60 10.61
CA MET A 161 3.32 2.53 9.25
C MET A 161 3.14 1.09 8.79
N GLN A 162 4.02 0.24 9.28
CA GLN A 162 4.06 -1.16 8.98
C GLN A 162 2.81 -1.93 9.43
N VAL A 163 2.02 -1.40 10.37
CA VAL A 163 0.73 -1.97 10.78
C VAL A 163 -0.25 -2.00 9.61
N LEU A 164 -0.38 -0.90 8.85
CA LEU A 164 -1.26 -0.82 7.67
C LEU A 164 -0.91 -1.88 6.63
N TYR A 165 0.38 -2.10 6.41
CA TYR A 165 0.85 -3.03 5.38
C TYR A 165 0.92 -4.47 5.85
N ALA A 166 1.13 -4.76 7.14
CA ALA A 166 1.36 -6.12 7.63
C ALA A 166 0.19 -6.74 8.41
N HIS A 167 -0.84 -5.96 8.76
CA HIS A 167 -2.00 -6.50 9.48
C HIS A 167 -2.71 -7.59 8.66
N GLN A 168 -3.23 -8.63 9.32
CA GLN A 168 -3.86 -9.75 8.62
C GLN A 168 -5.19 -9.38 7.95
N ASP A 169 -5.88 -8.37 8.46
CA ASP A 169 -7.15 -7.85 7.93
C ASP A 169 -6.98 -6.69 6.95
N SER A 170 -5.75 -6.46 6.45
CA SER A 170 -5.50 -5.49 5.38
C SER A 170 -4.98 -6.14 4.10
N PHE A 171 -5.23 -5.47 2.99
CA PHE A 171 -4.67 -5.78 1.67
C PHE A 171 -3.64 -4.72 1.29
N THR A 172 -2.75 -5.06 0.37
CA THR A 172 -1.82 -4.11 -0.22
C THR A 172 -1.94 -4.14 -1.73
N PHE A 173 -2.32 -3.01 -2.31
CA PHE A 173 -2.28 -2.76 -3.74
C PHE A 173 -0.99 -2.02 -4.08
N ARG A 174 -0.20 -2.62 -4.96
CA ARG A 174 1.07 -2.09 -5.47
C ARG A 174 0.88 -1.54 -6.87
N ILE A 175 1.34 -0.31 -7.04
CA ILE A 175 1.46 0.34 -8.34
C ILE A 175 2.95 0.63 -8.53
N GLU A 176 3.57 -0.10 -9.45
CA GLU A 176 5.03 -0.02 -9.65
C GLU A 176 5.43 0.84 -10.86
N SER A 177 4.49 1.07 -11.77
CA SER A 177 4.64 1.85 -12.98
C SER A 177 4.43 3.32 -12.66
N LEU A 178 5.38 4.12 -13.11
CA LEU A 178 5.23 5.58 -13.13
C LEU A 178 4.33 5.99 -14.29
N THR A 179 3.84 7.24 -14.26
CA THR A 179 3.20 7.88 -15.40
C THR A 179 4.05 7.68 -16.67
N PRO A 180 3.51 7.17 -17.78
CA PRO A 180 4.30 6.98 -19.00
C PRO A 180 4.97 8.27 -19.48
N ASP A 181 6.21 8.18 -19.96
CA ASP A 181 7.00 9.38 -20.30
C ASP A 181 6.31 10.28 -21.34
N ALA A 182 5.60 9.70 -22.31
CA ALA A 182 4.83 10.48 -23.28
C ALA A 182 3.72 11.32 -22.63
N VAL A 183 3.04 10.79 -21.62
CA VAL A 183 2.00 11.50 -20.85
C VAL A 183 2.64 12.58 -19.99
N TRP A 184 3.76 12.26 -19.34
CA TRP A 184 4.50 13.21 -18.52
C TRP A 184 5.03 14.40 -19.33
N GLN A 185 5.65 14.16 -20.49
CA GLN A 185 6.16 15.22 -21.36
C GLN A 185 5.03 16.10 -21.91
N ALA A 186 3.90 15.50 -22.31
CA ALA A 186 2.73 16.28 -22.75
C ALA A 186 2.22 17.21 -21.63
N ALA A 187 2.19 16.75 -20.38
CA ALA A 187 1.80 17.57 -19.23
C ALA A 187 2.83 18.67 -18.89
N LEU A 188 4.12 18.45 -19.16
CA LEU A 188 5.17 19.48 -18.99
C LEU A 188 5.06 20.59 -20.04
N GLU A 189 4.72 20.24 -21.28
CA GLU A 189 4.58 21.19 -22.40
C GLU A 189 3.27 21.99 -22.32
N ASP A 190 2.22 21.40 -21.77
CA ASP A 190 0.93 22.04 -21.61
C ASP A 190 0.93 23.05 -20.45
N SER A 191 1.06 24.33 -20.79
CA SER A 191 0.99 25.43 -19.81
C SER A 191 -0.35 25.54 -19.07
N SER A 192 -1.43 24.95 -19.61
CA SER A 192 -2.76 24.91 -19.00
C SER A 192 -2.92 23.75 -18.02
N PHE A 193 -2.05 22.73 -18.09
CA PHE A 193 -2.03 21.63 -17.14
C PHE A 193 -1.57 22.14 -15.77
N LYS A 194 -2.47 22.09 -14.78
CA LYS A 194 -2.20 22.49 -13.40
C LYS A 194 -2.39 21.32 -12.46
N VAL A 195 -1.52 21.28 -11.46
CA VAL A 195 -1.55 20.34 -10.35
C VAL A 195 -1.87 21.15 -9.08
N PRO A 196 -2.95 20.83 -8.37
CA PRO A 196 -3.20 21.34 -7.04
C PRO A 196 -2.14 20.81 -6.09
N VAL A 197 -1.38 21.71 -5.48
CA VAL A 197 -0.37 21.39 -4.48
C VAL A 197 -0.48 22.36 -3.33
N PHE A 198 -0.19 21.89 -2.12
CA PHE A 198 -0.07 22.80 -0.98
C PHE A 198 1.20 23.67 -1.17
N HIS A 199 0.99 24.96 -1.42
CA HIS A 199 2.09 25.89 -1.66
C HIS A 199 2.51 26.57 -0.37
N GLN A 200 3.67 26.16 0.15
CA GLN A 200 4.19 26.55 1.46
C GLN A 200 4.23 28.06 1.67
N ALA A 201 4.69 28.84 0.69
CA ALA A 201 4.80 30.29 0.86
C ALA A 201 3.44 30.99 0.99
N SER A 202 2.35 30.37 0.49
CA SER A 202 0.99 30.90 0.64
C SER A 202 0.19 30.26 1.78
N GLY A 203 0.64 29.13 2.34
CA GLY A 203 -0.11 28.36 3.34
C GLY A 203 -1.45 27.80 2.83
N ALA A 204 -1.61 27.63 1.53
CA ALA A 204 -2.86 27.21 0.89
C ALA A 204 -2.59 26.33 -0.34
N VAL A 205 -3.61 25.59 -0.78
CA VAL A 205 -3.55 24.85 -2.05
C VAL A 205 -3.57 25.81 -3.22
N GLN A 206 -2.62 25.64 -4.14
CA GLN A 206 -2.51 26.40 -5.37
C GLN A 206 -2.44 25.46 -6.58
N GLN A 207 -2.95 25.94 -7.71
CA GLN A 207 -2.89 25.27 -8.99
C GLN A 207 -1.57 25.64 -9.69
N LEU A 208 -0.55 24.79 -9.57
CA LEU A 208 0.77 25.05 -10.15
C LEU A 208 1.02 24.19 -11.39
N PRO A 209 1.71 24.71 -12.43
CA PRO A 209 2.18 23.89 -13.54
C PRO A 209 3.06 22.74 -13.08
N LEU A 210 2.99 21.59 -13.78
CA LEU A 210 3.86 20.44 -13.48
C LEU A 210 5.36 20.80 -13.51
N LYS A 211 5.77 21.67 -14.44
CA LYS A 211 7.15 22.15 -14.57
C LYS A 211 7.68 22.95 -13.37
N GLU A 212 6.80 23.40 -12.47
CA GLU A 212 7.18 24.10 -11.24
C GLU A 212 7.34 23.15 -10.04
N LEU A 213 6.95 21.88 -10.19
CA LEU A 213 7.11 20.86 -9.16
C LEU A 213 8.49 20.20 -9.24
N VAL A 214 8.95 19.63 -8.11
CA VAL A 214 10.23 18.92 -8.06
C VAL A 214 10.00 17.48 -8.50
N GLU A 215 10.39 17.19 -9.74
CA GLU A 215 10.28 15.87 -10.35
C GLU A 215 11.01 14.77 -9.56
N ASN A 216 10.36 13.60 -9.47
CA ASN A 216 10.92 12.40 -8.88
C ASN A 216 10.54 11.16 -9.71
N ARG A 217 11.34 10.87 -10.75
CA ARG A 217 11.19 9.70 -11.63
C ARG A 217 11.93 8.45 -11.15
N VAL A 218 12.29 8.37 -9.86
CA VAL A 218 12.95 7.17 -9.33
C VAL A 218 12.00 5.96 -9.49
N PRO A 219 12.45 4.83 -10.07
CA PRO A 219 11.62 3.63 -10.20
C PRO A 219 11.08 3.15 -8.84
N TYR A 220 9.86 2.63 -8.80
CA TYR A 220 9.23 2.13 -7.57
C TYR A 220 10.14 1.16 -6.80
N GLY A 221 10.70 0.18 -7.51
CA GLY A 221 11.58 -0.83 -6.95
C GLY A 221 12.90 -0.30 -6.40
N ASP A 222 13.25 0.96 -6.63
CA ASP A 222 14.45 1.61 -6.09
C ASP A 222 14.17 2.46 -4.85
N ARG A 223 12.90 2.65 -4.49
CA ARG A 223 12.49 3.51 -3.38
C ARG A 223 12.48 2.74 -2.06
N GLY A 224 13.13 3.32 -1.05
CA GLY A 224 13.29 2.67 0.24
C GLY A 224 11.98 2.38 0.98
N TRP A 225 11.05 3.35 0.99
CA TRP A 225 9.72 3.16 1.57
C TRP A 225 8.95 2.06 0.83
N CYS A 226 8.89 2.11 -0.50
CA CYS A 226 8.23 1.09 -1.31
C CYS A 226 8.80 -0.33 -1.08
N ARG A 227 10.12 -0.47 -1.00
CA ARG A 227 10.79 -1.74 -0.62
C ARG A 227 10.35 -2.21 0.78
N GLY A 228 10.26 -1.31 1.74
CA GLY A 228 9.75 -1.58 3.09
C GLY A 228 8.31 -2.07 3.10
N GLU A 229 7.41 -1.33 2.45
CA GLU A 229 5.98 -1.63 2.35
C GLU A 229 5.74 -3.01 1.72
N VAL A 230 6.49 -3.34 0.66
CA VAL A 230 6.48 -4.68 0.07
C VAL A 230 6.83 -5.72 1.12
N GLN A 231 7.97 -5.56 1.80
CA GLN A 231 8.46 -6.56 2.77
C GLN A 231 7.57 -6.70 4.01
N TRP A 232 6.97 -5.61 4.49
CA TRP A 232 5.98 -5.65 5.56
C TRP A 232 4.72 -6.42 5.15
N SER A 233 4.24 -6.14 3.93
CA SER A 233 3.07 -6.81 3.35
C SER A 233 3.28 -8.30 3.14
N CYS A 234 4.48 -8.69 2.70
CA CYS A 234 4.84 -10.09 2.47
C CYS A 234 5.00 -10.90 3.76
N ALA A 235 5.09 -10.26 4.93
CA ALA A 235 5.15 -10.95 6.20
C ALA A 235 3.79 -11.54 6.65
N ARG A 236 2.71 -11.30 5.89
CA ARG A 236 1.45 -12.02 6.06
C ARG A 236 1.61 -13.50 5.72
N SER A 237 0.76 -14.33 6.32
CA SER A 237 0.66 -15.76 6.01
C SER A 237 0.07 -16.04 4.63
N SER A 238 -0.58 -15.05 4.00
CA SER A 238 -1.17 -15.18 2.66
C SER A 238 -0.62 -14.12 1.71
N THR A 239 0.02 -14.56 0.62
CA THR A 239 0.51 -13.62 -0.41
C THR A 239 -0.60 -13.08 -1.30
N ALA A 240 -1.80 -13.67 -1.29
CA ALA A 240 -2.94 -13.18 -2.06
C ALA A 240 -3.36 -11.76 -1.63
N GLN A 241 -3.02 -11.35 -0.42
CA GLN A 241 -3.28 -10.00 0.11
C GLN A 241 -2.25 -8.97 -0.32
N HIS A 242 -1.33 -9.34 -1.22
CA HIS A 242 -0.27 -8.49 -1.74
C HIS A 242 -0.30 -8.54 -3.26
N GLN A 243 -0.81 -7.48 -3.90
CA GLN A 243 -1.15 -7.52 -5.32
C GLN A 243 -0.53 -6.36 -6.09
N ARG A 244 0.18 -6.67 -7.18
CA ARG A 244 0.54 -5.67 -8.20
C ARG A 244 -0.63 -5.49 -9.17
N ILE A 245 -1.19 -4.29 -9.18
CA ILE A 245 -2.47 -3.99 -9.86
C ILE A 245 -2.29 -3.31 -11.23
N ASP A 246 -1.06 -3.00 -11.63
CA ASP A 246 -0.72 -2.23 -12.83
C ASP A 246 0.18 -2.97 -13.83
N ALA A 247 0.29 -4.30 -13.71
CA ALA A 247 1.18 -5.12 -14.55
C ALA A 247 0.71 -5.27 -16.02
N GLY A 248 -0.42 -4.68 -16.39
CA GLY A 248 -1.05 -4.87 -17.71
C GLY A 248 -1.47 -6.31 -18.03
N ASP A 249 -1.99 -6.52 -19.24
CA ASP A 249 -2.36 -7.85 -19.78
C ASP A 249 -1.15 -8.67 -20.27
N GLN A 250 0.07 -8.14 -20.12
CA GLN A 250 1.31 -8.85 -20.44
C GLN A 250 1.62 -9.89 -19.34
N LEU A 251 0.71 -10.85 -19.19
CA LEU A 251 0.86 -12.08 -18.41
C LEU A 251 1.91 -12.99 -19.05
N GLY A 252 3.17 -12.55 -19.01
CA GLY A 252 4.29 -13.46 -19.13
C GLY A 252 4.39 -14.29 -17.86
N LEU A 253 4.57 -15.61 -18.00
CA LEU A 253 5.01 -16.51 -16.91
C LEU A 253 6.28 -15.99 -16.19
N ALA A 254 6.96 -14.99 -16.74
CA ALA A 254 8.14 -14.33 -16.19
C ALA A 254 7.86 -13.35 -15.03
N GLU A 255 6.62 -12.88 -14.82
CA GLU A 255 6.29 -11.95 -13.73
C GLU A 255 5.37 -12.58 -12.67
N LEU A 256 5.85 -13.63 -12.02
CA LEU A 256 5.20 -14.17 -10.83
C LEU A 256 5.21 -13.09 -9.72
N LYS A 257 4.00 -12.65 -9.33
CA LYS A 257 3.77 -11.44 -8.50
C LYS A 257 3.94 -11.65 -7.00
N GLY A 258 3.92 -12.90 -6.54
CA GLY A 258 4.03 -13.25 -5.14
C GLY A 258 5.43 -12.98 -4.62
N LYS A 259 5.49 -12.45 -3.41
CA LYS A 259 6.72 -12.05 -2.74
C LYS A 259 6.73 -12.68 -1.34
N VAL A 260 7.89 -13.11 -0.86
CA VAL A 260 8.05 -13.69 0.47
C VAL A 260 8.86 -12.76 1.38
N PRO A 261 8.68 -12.82 2.71
CA PRO A 261 9.41 -11.94 3.60
C PRO A 261 10.89 -12.36 3.64
N MET A 262 11.77 -11.42 3.34
CA MET A 262 13.22 -11.60 3.43
C MET A 262 13.66 -11.59 4.90
N SER A 263 14.72 -12.33 5.21
CA SER A 263 15.36 -12.18 6.53
C SER A 263 15.90 -10.76 6.71
N PRO A 264 16.02 -10.25 7.96
CA PRO A 264 16.49 -8.89 8.20
C PRO A 264 17.85 -8.60 7.55
N ALA A 265 18.79 -9.53 7.63
CA ALA A 265 20.11 -9.39 6.99
C ALA A 265 20.05 -9.31 5.45
N ALA A 266 19.14 -10.08 4.82
CA ALA A 266 18.95 -10.00 3.37
C ALA A 266 18.27 -8.69 2.97
N PHE A 267 17.32 -8.22 3.79
CA PHE A 267 16.66 -6.94 3.57
C PHE A 267 17.64 -5.76 3.76
N GLU A 268 18.53 -5.79 4.75
CA GLU A 268 19.56 -4.77 4.93
C GLU A 268 20.48 -4.65 3.70
N GLN A 269 20.83 -5.79 3.09
CA GLN A 269 21.59 -5.81 1.83
C GLN A 269 20.78 -5.23 0.67
N LEU A 270 19.50 -5.59 0.56
CA LEU A 270 18.60 -4.98 -0.42
C LEU A 270 18.48 -3.47 -0.19
N MET A 271 18.50 -2.99 1.05
CA MET A 271 18.38 -1.57 1.36
C MET A 271 19.69 -0.79 1.15
N ALA A 272 20.78 -1.44 0.72
CA ALA A 272 22.08 -0.79 0.50
C ALA A 272 22.02 0.34 -0.52
N ASP A 273 21.33 0.12 -1.65
CA ASP A 273 21.18 1.04 -2.78
C ASP A 273 19.81 1.73 -2.85
N ALA A 274 18.95 1.51 -1.85
CA ALA A 274 17.63 2.12 -1.78
C ALA A 274 17.70 3.65 -1.72
N ARG A 275 16.83 4.30 -2.48
CA ARG A 275 16.71 5.76 -2.56
C ARG A 275 15.61 6.24 -1.63
N PHE A 276 15.95 7.21 -0.79
CA PHE A 276 15.04 7.88 0.12
C PHE A 276 15.05 9.38 -0.15
N THR A 277 13.88 10.01 -0.01
CA THR A 277 13.77 11.48 0.03
C THR A 277 14.54 12.02 1.24
N HIS A 278 14.38 11.37 2.41
CA HIS A 278 15.15 11.65 3.62
C HIS A 278 16.03 10.45 3.99
N ARG A 279 17.35 10.60 3.90
CA ARG A 279 18.30 9.50 4.16
C ARG A 279 18.17 8.89 5.56
N SER A 280 17.65 9.65 6.53
CA SER A 280 17.39 9.20 7.90
C SER A 280 16.37 8.07 7.99
N ASP A 281 15.49 7.93 7.00
CA ASP A 281 14.38 6.97 7.06
C ASP A 281 14.84 5.53 6.87
N LYS A 282 16.02 5.31 6.28
CA LYS A 282 16.57 3.98 5.99
C LYS A 282 16.64 3.12 7.25
N GLU A 283 17.14 3.68 8.34
CA GLU A 283 17.28 2.93 9.59
C GLU A 283 15.91 2.56 10.16
N ALA A 284 14.96 3.51 10.18
CA ALA A 284 13.61 3.28 10.66
C ALA A 284 12.89 2.19 9.85
N VAL A 285 12.97 2.24 8.51
CA VAL A 285 12.35 1.24 7.63
C VAL A 285 12.93 -0.16 7.86
N SER A 286 14.27 -0.26 7.98
CA SER A 286 14.94 -1.54 8.26
C SER A 286 14.57 -2.09 9.65
N GLN A 287 14.50 -1.24 10.67
CA GLN A 287 14.09 -1.64 12.02
C GLN A 287 12.64 -2.15 12.04
N LEU A 288 11.71 -1.47 11.37
CA LEU A 288 10.33 -1.89 11.25
C LEU A 288 10.20 -3.23 10.51
N GLN A 289 10.98 -3.42 9.44
CA GLN A 289 11.00 -4.69 8.70
C GLN A 289 11.51 -5.83 9.58
N ALA A 290 12.62 -5.63 10.30
CA ALA A 290 13.18 -6.64 11.18
C ALA A 290 12.20 -7.02 12.30
N LYS A 291 11.54 -6.02 12.89
CA LYS A 291 10.51 -6.20 13.91
C LYS A 291 9.35 -7.07 13.39
N ILE A 292 8.72 -6.69 12.28
CA ILE A 292 7.57 -7.46 11.74
C ILE A 292 8.00 -8.85 11.32
N PHE A 293 9.17 -8.98 10.69
CA PHE A 293 9.67 -10.28 10.27
C PHE A 293 9.65 -11.22 11.47
N HIS A 294 10.22 -10.83 12.61
CA HIS A 294 10.20 -11.68 13.80
C HIS A 294 8.81 -11.81 14.43
N ASP A 295 8.04 -10.72 14.52
CA ASP A 295 6.70 -10.72 15.12
C ASP A 295 5.72 -11.64 14.38
N LYS A 296 5.85 -11.77 13.04
CA LYS A 296 4.94 -12.59 12.22
C LYS A 296 5.51 -13.95 11.85
N VAL A 297 6.75 -14.01 11.37
CA VAL A 297 7.34 -15.26 10.84
C VAL A 297 7.50 -16.30 11.95
N SER A 298 7.95 -15.88 13.14
CA SER A 298 8.24 -16.83 14.22
C SER A 298 6.99 -17.52 14.78
N VAL A 299 5.85 -16.84 14.73
CA VAL A 299 4.56 -17.33 15.25
C VAL A 299 3.63 -17.86 14.17
N CYS A 300 3.98 -17.75 12.89
CA CYS A 300 3.18 -18.23 11.77
C CYS A 300 3.03 -19.76 11.84
N GLU A 301 1.78 -20.24 11.93
CA GLU A 301 1.46 -21.67 11.98
C GLU A 301 1.10 -22.24 10.61
N GLU A 302 0.47 -21.43 9.76
CA GLU A 302 0.05 -21.81 8.42
C GLU A 302 0.39 -20.69 7.43
N ALA A 303 0.98 -21.04 6.29
CA ALA A 303 1.31 -20.11 5.22
C ALA A 303 0.78 -20.62 3.87
N VAL A 304 0.11 -19.74 3.12
CA VAL A 304 -0.36 -19.97 1.76
C VAL A 304 0.32 -18.94 0.85
N LEU A 305 1.31 -19.41 0.10
CA LEU A 305 2.11 -18.56 -0.77
C LEU A 305 1.82 -18.92 -2.22
N GLU A 306 1.55 -17.90 -3.01
CA GLU A 306 1.02 -18.02 -4.36
C GLU A 306 1.87 -17.23 -5.36
N ASN A 307 1.96 -17.73 -6.59
CA ASN A 307 2.61 -17.04 -7.70
C ASN A 307 4.07 -16.67 -7.38
N LEU A 308 4.86 -17.62 -6.88
CA LEU A 308 6.28 -17.42 -6.55
C LEU A 308 7.20 -17.87 -7.69
N CYS A 309 8.16 -17.01 -8.05
CA CYS A 309 9.26 -17.39 -8.93
C CYS A 309 10.40 -18.11 -8.16
N ALA A 310 11.35 -18.66 -8.90
CA ALA A 310 12.54 -19.32 -8.36
C ALA A 310 13.32 -18.45 -7.35
N GLU A 311 13.45 -17.14 -7.59
CA GLU A 311 14.13 -16.23 -6.66
C GLU A 311 13.42 -16.15 -5.30
N GLU A 312 12.11 -15.96 -5.32
CA GLU A 312 11.28 -15.90 -4.10
C GLU A 312 11.29 -17.23 -3.35
N VAL A 313 11.28 -18.37 -4.05
CA VAL A 313 11.43 -19.68 -3.41
C VAL A 313 12.81 -19.83 -2.75
N ARG A 314 13.89 -19.31 -3.36
CA ARG A 314 15.21 -19.29 -2.71
C ARG A 314 15.23 -18.43 -1.44
N HIS A 315 14.53 -17.30 -1.43
CA HIS A 315 14.35 -16.49 -0.22
C HIS A 315 13.53 -17.23 0.85
N LEU A 316 12.46 -17.92 0.45
CA LEU A 316 11.65 -18.75 1.35
C LEU A 316 12.50 -19.85 1.99
N THR A 317 13.24 -20.63 1.20
CA THR A 317 14.14 -21.69 1.68
C THR A 317 15.11 -21.17 2.75
N LYS A 318 15.70 -20.00 2.53
CA LYS A 318 16.61 -19.36 3.51
C LYS A 318 15.89 -18.88 4.78
N SER A 319 14.62 -18.49 4.66
CA SER A 319 13.83 -17.95 5.77
C SER A 319 13.08 -19.01 6.58
N LEU A 320 12.86 -20.22 6.03
CA LEU A 320 12.11 -21.31 6.69
C LEU A 320 12.59 -21.60 8.13
N LYS A 321 13.89 -21.54 8.38
CA LYS A 321 14.47 -21.74 9.72
C LYS A 321 13.96 -20.76 10.80
N PHE A 322 13.40 -19.61 10.40
CA PHE A 322 12.84 -18.62 11.31
C PHE A 322 11.38 -18.90 11.68
N TYR A 323 10.69 -19.74 10.91
CA TYR A 323 9.32 -20.17 11.20
C TYR A 323 9.33 -21.22 12.31
N LYS A 324 9.10 -20.80 13.56
CA LYS A 324 9.22 -21.69 14.73
C LYS A 324 7.97 -22.51 15.02
N ARG A 325 6.82 -22.09 14.49
CA ARG A 325 5.51 -22.71 14.73
C ARG A 325 4.82 -23.21 13.46
N LEU A 326 5.48 -23.13 12.30
CA LEU A 326 4.87 -23.47 11.02
C LEU A 326 4.65 -24.98 10.91
N ARG A 327 3.38 -25.34 10.72
CA ARG A 327 2.88 -26.72 10.58
C ARG A 327 2.36 -26.99 9.17
N ALA A 328 1.87 -25.96 8.47
CA ALA A 328 1.40 -26.09 7.10
C ALA A 328 2.00 -25.02 6.19
N LEU A 329 2.58 -25.45 5.06
CA LEU A 329 3.02 -24.58 3.98
C LEU A 329 2.38 -25.03 2.67
N LYS A 330 1.53 -24.18 2.11
CA LYS A 330 0.89 -24.40 0.82
C LYS A 330 1.52 -23.47 -0.22
N LEU A 331 2.03 -24.07 -1.29
CA LEU A 331 2.61 -23.35 -2.42
C LEU A 331 1.73 -23.54 -3.65
N ASN A 332 1.06 -22.46 -4.05
CA ASN A 332 0.17 -22.42 -5.22
C ASN A 332 0.89 -21.72 -6.38
N CYS A 333 0.77 -22.27 -7.59
CA CYS A 333 1.27 -21.60 -8.81
C CYS A 333 2.74 -21.17 -8.71
N VAL A 334 3.62 -22.09 -8.30
CA VAL A 334 5.06 -21.82 -8.24
C VAL A 334 5.77 -22.32 -9.49
N PHE A 335 6.78 -21.57 -9.92
CA PHE A 335 7.59 -21.89 -11.10
C PHE A 335 9.07 -21.99 -10.71
N ILE A 336 9.52 -23.23 -10.51
CA ILE A 336 10.85 -23.54 -9.96
C ILE A 336 11.49 -24.73 -10.67
N GLY A 337 12.82 -24.77 -10.71
CA GLY A 337 13.59 -25.90 -11.21
C GLY A 337 13.75 -27.01 -10.17
N LYS A 338 14.43 -28.09 -10.59
CA LYS A 338 14.73 -29.25 -9.71
C LYS A 338 15.59 -28.84 -8.50
N GLU A 339 16.55 -27.94 -8.69
CA GLU A 339 17.45 -27.48 -7.64
C GLU A 339 16.71 -26.69 -6.57
N GLU A 340 15.87 -25.72 -6.95
CA GLU A 340 15.04 -24.97 -6.00
C GLU A 340 14.06 -25.88 -5.25
N ALA A 341 13.43 -26.82 -5.95
CA ALA A 341 12.50 -27.78 -5.33
C ALA A 341 13.22 -28.68 -4.31
N LYS A 342 14.42 -29.18 -4.64
CA LYS A 342 15.25 -29.97 -3.74
C LYS A 342 15.66 -29.17 -2.50
N ALA A 343 16.19 -27.96 -2.69
CA ALA A 343 16.61 -27.10 -1.59
C ALA A 343 15.45 -26.75 -0.66
N LEU A 344 14.26 -26.49 -1.22
CA LEU A 344 13.05 -26.26 -0.44
C LEU A 344 12.65 -27.50 0.37
N GLY A 345 12.68 -28.69 -0.25
CA GLY A 345 12.39 -29.96 0.43
C GLY A 345 13.36 -30.26 1.59
N GLU A 346 14.65 -30.02 1.40
CA GLU A 346 15.68 -30.16 2.43
C GLU A 346 15.46 -29.17 3.60
N ALA A 347 15.15 -27.91 3.29
CA ALA A 347 14.85 -26.92 4.32
C ALA A 347 13.55 -27.24 5.08
N ALA A 348 12.53 -27.73 4.38
CA ALA A 348 11.26 -28.17 4.97
C ALA A 348 11.43 -29.40 5.87
N ALA A 349 12.29 -30.35 5.52
CA ALA A 349 12.54 -31.54 6.34
C ALA A 349 13.16 -31.20 7.71
N CYS A 350 13.89 -30.09 7.81
CA CYS A 350 14.38 -29.57 9.09
C CYS A 350 13.27 -28.99 9.99
N CYS A 351 12.06 -28.81 9.46
CA CYS A 351 10.85 -28.42 10.19
C CYS A 351 10.01 -29.68 10.45
N ILE A 352 10.20 -30.31 11.61
CA ILE A 352 9.75 -31.69 11.96
C ILE A 352 8.23 -31.95 11.80
N GLU A 353 7.41 -30.90 11.64
CA GLU A 353 5.94 -31.01 11.52
C GLU A 353 5.37 -30.41 10.21
N LEU A 354 6.20 -30.04 9.24
CA LEU A 354 5.75 -29.25 8.08
C LEU A 354 5.08 -30.11 6.99
N GLN A 355 3.79 -29.90 6.76
CA GLN A 355 3.10 -30.39 5.56
C GLN A 355 3.31 -29.41 4.40
N VAL A 356 4.03 -29.86 3.36
CA VAL A 356 4.23 -29.07 2.13
C VAL A 356 3.31 -29.59 1.02
N ASN A 357 2.36 -28.76 0.61
CA ASN A 357 1.50 -29.03 -0.54
C ASN A 357 1.97 -28.19 -1.73
N LEU A 358 2.56 -28.84 -2.73
CA LEU A 358 3.15 -28.21 -3.91
C LEU A 358 2.26 -28.45 -5.14
N LYS A 359 1.68 -27.37 -5.66
CA LYS A 359 1.08 -27.36 -7.01
C LYS A 359 2.05 -26.71 -7.98
N VAL A 360 2.91 -27.52 -8.59
CA VAL A 360 3.90 -27.08 -9.58
C VAL A 360 3.25 -27.05 -10.96
N PHE A 361 3.39 -25.93 -11.66
CA PHE A 361 3.17 -25.88 -13.10
C PHE A 361 4.55 -25.90 -13.78
N CYS A 362 5.03 -27.08 -14.17
CA CYS A 362 6.19 -27.16 -15.04
C CYS A 362 5.78 -26.68 -16.44
N SER A 363 6.52 -25.72 -17.01
CA SER A 363 6.38 -25.42 -18.43
C SER A 363 6.72 -26.70 -19.22
N ARG A 364 5.91 -27.02 -20.23
CA ARG A 364 6.04 -28.20 -21.10
C ARG A 364 7.33 -28.25 -21.94
N ALA A 365 8.34 -27.43 -21.66
CA ALA A 365 9.49 -27.24 -22.53
C ALA A 365 10.70 -28.15 -22.24
N GLU A 366 10.72 -28.90 -21.13
CA GLU A 366 11.85 -29.78 -20.77
C GLU A 366 11.37 -31.14 -20.24
N GLN A 367 10.71 -31.93 -21.10
CA GLN A 367 10.56 -33.37 -20.94
C GLN A 367 11.55 -34.12 -21.81
#